data_AF-A0A0F8E0N4-F1
#
_entry.id   AF-A0A0F8E0N4-F1
#
_cell.length_a   1.000
_cell.length_b   1.000
_cell.length_c   1.000
_cell.angle_alpha   90.00
_cell.angle_beta   90.00
_cell.angle_gamma   90.00
#
_symmetry.space_group_name_H-M   'P 1'
#
loop_
_entity.id
_entity.type
_entity.pdbx_description
1 polymer ?
#
loop_
_entity_poly.entity_id
_entity_poly.type
_entity_poly.pdbx_seq_one_letter_code
_entity_poly.pdbx_strand_id
1 'polypeptide(L)'
;MATGSGKTFLVHLNYLQFIKHNRGKYRIKFDNILLITPNENLSFQHIEEMKKSRIPCMLFGNTEFGDFSKFADENTIKVVDIHKLTDEKKGSGVTIDIEKFGTKNLVFVDEGHKGSSGKKWNYFRNELTSDGFKIEYSATFGQAVASGSEEGQKLFHEYGKSILFDYSYRFFFEDGYGKKYKILNLKDKAYSDEIKHKLMLVNLLSFYQQKKIFNDNYAETQEYNIAEPLWVFLGSSVNQIAGGHPTLKDGVCFGPPARLFW
;
A
#
# COMPACT_ATOMS: atom_id res chain seq x y z
N MET A 1 -9.23 -4.51 -1.60
CA MET A 1 -8.47 -4.88 -2.83
C MET A 1 -7.18 -5.58 -2.49
N ALA A 2 -6.82 -6.71 -3.09
CA ALA A 2 -5.57 -7.42 -2.80
C ALA A 2 -4.31 -6.54 -2.98
N THR A 3 -3.28 -6.72 -2.15
CA THR A 3 -1.99 -6.03 -2.35
C THR A 3 -1.39 -6.45 -3.70
N GLY A 4 -1.00 -5.47 -4.51
CA GLY A 4 -0.51 -5.72 -5.87
C GLY A 4 -1.59 -5.73 -6.97
N SER A 5 -2.88 -5.66 -6.62
CA SER A 5 -3.98 -5.61 -7.60
C SER A 5 -4.15 -4.28 -8.38
N GLY A 6 -3.12 -3.43 -8.41
CA GLY A 6 -3.17 -2.19 -9.20
C GLY A 6 -3.92 -1.01 -8.55
N LYS A 7 -3.92 -0.89 -7.20
CA LYS A 7 -4.57 0.25 -6.50
C LYS A 7 -4.09 1.62 -7.01
N THR A 8 -2.80 1.76 -7.29
CA THR A 8 -2.21 3.00 -7.85
C THR A 8 -2.87 3.39 -9.18
N PHE A 9 -3.11 2.44 -10.08
CA PHE A 9 -3.82 2.72 -11.33
C PHE A 9 -5.27 3.13 -11.10
N LEU A 10 -5.96 2.56 -10.12
CA LEU A 10 -7.30 3.01 -9.76
C LEU A 10 -7.33 4.42 -9.19
N VAL A 11 -6.31 4.84 -8.42
CA VAL A 11 -6.15 6.24 -8.00
C VAL A 11 -6.11 7.14 -9.23
N HIS A 12 -5.27 6.80 -10.21
CA HIS A 12 -5.13 7.57 -11.45
C HIS A 12 -6.44 7.64 -12.24
N LEU A 13 -7.12 6.50 -12.40
CA LEU A 13 -8.40 6.43 -13.09
C LEU A 13 -9.46 7.25 -12.37
N ASN A 14 -9.58 7.13 -11.05
CA ASN A 14 -10.55 7.87 -10.27
C ASN A 14 -10.29 9.38 -10.32
N TYR A 15 -9.02 9.80 -10.28
CA TYR A 15 -8.65 11.19 -10.53
C TYR A 15 -9.12 11.66 -11.92
N LEU A 16 -8.75 10.95 -12.98
CA LEU A 16 -9.13 11.32 -14.35
C LEU A 16 -10.65 11.36 -14.55
N GLN A 17 -11.35 10.38 -13.98
CA GLN A 17 -12.81 10.31 -13.99
C GLN A 17 -13.41 11.51 -13.24
N PHE A 18 -12.90 11.85 -12.06
CA PHE A 18 -13.39 12.98 -11.29
C PHE A 18 -13.20 14.29 -12.07
N ILE A 19 -12.00 14.57 -12.57
CA ILE A 19 -11.73 15.79 -13.35
C ILE A 19 -12.61 15.86 -14.61
N LYS A 20 -12.81 14.73 -15.29
CA LYS A 20 -13.62 14.67 -16.50
C LYS A 20 -15.12 14.87 -16.22
N HIS A 21 -15.66 14.26 -15.17
CA HIS A 21 -17.09 14.14 -14.96
C HIS A 21 -17.67 15.09 -13.92
N ASN A 22 -16.87 15.69 -13.05
CA ASN A 22 -17.30 16.67 -12.06
C ASN A 22 -17.64 18.03 -12.71
N ARG A 23 -18.76 18.08 -13.44
CA ARG A 23 -19.21 19.23 -14.24
C ARG A 23 -20.68 19.55 -13.98
N GLY A 24 -21.12 20.73 -14.43
CA GLY A 24 -22.52 21.14 -14.36
C GLY A 24 -22.96 21.68 -12.98
N LYS A 25 -24.28 21.77 -12.78
CA LYS A 25 -24.91 22.44 -11.63
C LYS A 25 -24.57 21.79 -10.29
N TYR A 26 -24.40 20.47 -10.27
CA TYR A 26 -24.16 19.67 -9.07
C TYR A 26 -22.68 19.31 -8.87
N ARG A 27 -21.77 20.02 -9.55
CA ARG A 27 -20.34 19.77 -9.39
C ARG A 27 -19.92 19.95 -7.94
N ILE A 28 -19.13 19.01 -7.45
CA ILE A 28 -18.44 19.11 -6.17
C ILE A 28 -17.37 20.19 -6.33
N LYS A 29 -17.47 21.25 -5.55
CA LYS A 29 -16.43 22.27 -5.51
C LYS A 29 -15.34 21.78 -4.54
N PHE A 30 -14.09 21.95 -4.88
CA PHE A 30 -12.95 21.62 -4.02
C PHE A 30 -11.83 22.64 -4.24
N ASP A 31 -10.99 22.82 -3.22
CA ASP A 31 -9.92 23.82 -3.23
C ASP A 31 -8.55 23.14 -3.43
N ASN A 32 -8.42 21.87 -3.05
CA ASN A 32 -7.20 21.07 -3.25
C ASN A 32 -7.52 19.64 -3.67
N ILE A 33 -6.56 19.02 -4.39
CA ILE A 33 -6.53 17.58 -4.64
C ILE A 33 -5.37 16.98 -3.85
N LEU A 34 -5.66 16.08 -2.91
CA LEU A 34 -4.69 15.51 -2.00
C LEU A 34 -4.59 13.99 -2.22
N LEU A 35 -3.36 13.46 -2.19
CA LEU A 35 -3.11 12.04 -2.04
C LEU A 35 -2.39 11.80 -0.72
N ILE A 36 -3.09 11.23 0.25
CA ILE A 36 -2.55 10.88 1.56
C ILE A 36 -1.94 9.49 1.48
N THR A 37 -0.66 9.40 1.85
CA THR A 37 0.14 8.17 1.82
C THR A 37 0.68 7.87 3.22
N PRO A 38 0.98 6.60 3.51
CA PRO A 38 1.37 6.20 4.86
C PRO A 38 2.83 6.46 5.21
N ASN A 39 3.67 6.79 4.23
CA ASN A 39 5.05 7.21 4.42
C ASN A 39 5.60 7.83 3.12
N GLU A 40 6.70 8.55 3.26
CA GLU A 40 7.41 9.22 2.17
C GLU A 40 7.88 8.30 1.03
N ASN A 41 8.30 7.05 1.32
CA ASN A 41 8.69 6.11 0.26
C ASN A 41 7.51 5.80 -0.67
N LEU A 42 6.33 5.57 -0.10
CA LEU A 42 5.11 5.38 -0.88
C LEU A 42 4.66 6.67 -1.57
N SER A 43 4.87 7.85 -0.94
CA SER A 43 4.66 9.14 -1.62
C SER A 43 5.48 9.24 -2.91
N PHE A 44 6.78 8.95 -2.86
CA PHE A 44 7.65 8.97 -4.03
C PHE A 44 7.25 7.93 -5.08
N GLN A 45 6.88 6.73 -4.66
CA GLN A 45 6.39 5.71 -5.58
C GLN A 45 5.15 6.18 -6.36
N HIS A 46 4.17 6.79 -5.69
CA HIS A 46 2.99 7.35 -6.35
C HIS A 46 3.36 8.49 -7.32
N ILE A 47 4.30 9.36 -6.95
CA ILE A 47 4.77 10.45 -7.84
C ILE A 47 5.38 9.88 -9.13
N GLU A 48 6.25 8.89 -9.02
CA GLU A 48 6.89 8.28 -10.20
C GLU A 48 5.85 7.60 -11.12
N GLU A 49 4.85 6.91 -10.56
CA GLU A 49 3.77 6.31 -11.35
C GLU A 49 2.84 7.36 -11.99
N MET A 50 2.54 8.45 -11.28
CA MET A 50 1.74 9.56 -11.82
C MET A 50 2.47 10.27 -12.96
N LYS A 51 3.79 10.47 -12.85
CA LYS A 51 4.63 11.03 -13.93
C LYS A 51 4.54 10.18 -15.20
N LYS A 52 4.63 8.85 -15.09
CA LYS A 52 4.44 7.92 -16.22
C LYS A 52 3.05 8.08 -16.85
N SER A 53 2.04 8.32 -16.02
CA SER A 53 0.65 8.53 -16.43
C SER A 53 0.35 9.98 -16.89
N ARG A 54 1.34 10.89 -16.86
CA ARG A 54 1.20 12.32 -17.14
C ARG A 54 0.14 13.02 -16.28
N ILE A 55 -0.03 12.55 -15.04
CA ILE A 55 -0.90 13.21 -14.06
C ILE A 55 -0.07 14.28 -13.34
N PRO A 56 -0.55 15.55 -13.30
CA PRO A 56 0.16 16.60 -12.60
C PRO A 56 0.17 16.30 -11.10
N CYS A 57 1.35 16.16 -10.52
CA CYS A 57 1.51 15.88 -9.11
C CYS A 57 2.75 16.58 -8.53
N MET A 58 2.71 16.88 -7.24
CA MET A 58 3.85 17.41 -6.49
C MET A 58 3.90 16.84 -5.08
N LEU A 59 5.11 16.68 -4.54
CA LEU A 59 5.28 16.38 -3.12
C LEU A 59 4.97 17.63 -2.31
N PHE A 60 4.06 17.52 -1.35
CA PHE A 60 3.73 18.61 -0.45
C PHE A 60 4.59 18.49 0.81
N GLY A 61 5.45 19.47 1.08
CA GLY A 61 6.33 19.42 2.25
C GLY A 61 7.60 20.26 2.19
N ASN A 62 8.06 20.75 1.04
CA ASN A 62 9.20 21.67 1.05
C ASN A 62 8.74 23.09 1.40
N THR A 63 9.28 23.62 2.50
CA THR A 63 9.10 25.00 2.97
C THR A 63 9.45 26.04 1.90
N GLU A 64 10.28 25.69 0.91
CA GLU A 64 10.59 26.53 -0.25
C GLU A 64 9.48 26.51 -1.34
N PHE A 65 8.65 25.48 -1.38
CA PHE A 65 7.56 25.31 -2.34
C PHE A 65 6.19 25.74 -1.79
N GLY A 66 6.12 26.24 -0.54
CA GLY A 66 4.89 26.70 0.08
C GLY A 66 4.16 27.76 -0.75
N ASP A 67 4.90 28.73 -1.30
CA ASP A 67 4.33 29.74 -2.21
C ASP A 67 4.20 29.24 -3.66
N PHE A 68 5.05 28.32 -4.12
CA PHE A 68 4.89 27.71 -5.46
C PHE A 68 3.67 26.79 -5.58
N SER A 69 3.18 26.23 -4.48
CA SER A 69 1.94 25.44 -4.45
C SER A 69 0.68 26.23 -4.82
N LYS A 70 0.72 27.57 -4.72
CA LYS A 70 -0.35 28.47 -5.20
C LYS A 70 -0.32 28.69 -6.71
N PHE A 71 0.83 28.44 -7.35
CA PHE A 71 1.01 28.51 -8.80
C PHE A 71 0.84 27.15 -9.49
N ALA A 72 0.66 26.08 -8.72
CA ALA A 72 0.29 24.79 -9.26
C ALA A 72 -1.11 24.86 -9.88
N ASP A 73 -1.29 24.19 -11.01
CA ASP A 73 -2.61 24.03 -11.67
C ASP A 73 -3.63 23.51 -10.66
N GLU A 74 -4.87 24.00 -10.72
CA GLU A 74 -6.00 23.57 -9.88
C GLU A 74 -6.19 22.04 -9.87
N ASN A 75 -5.74 21.36 -10.92
CA ASN A 75 -5.83 19.90 -11.06
C ASN A 75 -4.59 19.16 -10.56
N THR A 76 -3.60 19.82 -9.96
CA THR A 76 -2.37 19.18 -9.47
C THR A 76 -2.61 18.41 -8.18
N ILE A 77 -2.24 17.12 -8.16
CA ILE A 77 -2.31 16.27 -6.96
C ILE A 77 -1.17 16.60 -6.01
N LYS A 78 -1.50 17.05 -4.80
CA LYS A 78 -0.56 17.29 -3.71
C LYS A 78 -0.40 16.00 -2.91
N VAL A 79 0.75 15.36 -3.03
CA VAL A 79 1.06 14.10 -2.33
C VAL A 79 1.58 14.42 -0.93
N VAL A 80 0.93 13.87 0.08
CA VAL A 80 1.20 14.16 1.49
C VAL A 80 1.50 12.85 2.20
N ASP A 81 2.65 12.80 2.88
CA ASP A 81 2.89 11.81 3.93
C ASP A 81 2.10 12.25 5.17
N ILE A 82 1.22 11.38 5.63
CA ILE A 82 0.38 11.68 6.78
C ILE A 82 1.15 11.91 8.08
N HIS A 83 2.35 11.34 8.23
CA HIS A 83 3.20 11.58 9.40
C HIS A 83 3.75 13.01 9.44
N LYS A 84 3.72 13.73 8.30
CA LYS A 84 4.07 15.14 8.23
C LYS A 84 2.89 16.05 8.57
N LEU A 85 1.66 15.55 8.69
CA LEU A 85 0.51 16.36 9.09
C LEU A 85 0.52 16.67 10.59
N THR A 86 0.25 17.92 10.94
CA THR A 86 0.09 18.39 12.31
C THR A 86 -1.07 19.36 12.42
N ASP A 87 -1.73 19.31 13.58
CA ASP A 87 -2.68 20.29 14.11
C ASP A 87 -2.02 21.21 15.15
N GLU A 88 -0.85 20.83 15.67
CA GLU A 88 -0.06 21.64 16.60
C GLU A 88 1.13 22.31 15.91
N LYS A 89 1.27 23.63 16.10
CA LYS A 89 2.43 24.43 15.65
C LYS A 89 3.63 24.24 16.58
N LYS A 90 4.21 23.03 16.64
CA LYS A 90 5.44 22.78 17.40
C LYS A 90 6.40 21.85 16.66
N GLY A 91 7.59 22.36 16.32
CA GLY A 91 8.74 21.53 15.95
C GLY A 91 9.63 22.11 14.85
N SER A 92 10.92 21.73 14.89
CA SER A 92 11.96 22.04 13.90
C SER A 92 12.01 21.08 12.70
N GLY A 93 11.07 20.13 12.61
CA GLY A 93 10.90 19.21 11.50
C GLY A 93 9.93 19.73 10.44
N VAL A 94 9.91 19.10 9.26
CA VAL A 94 8.95 19.41 8.19
C VAL A 94 7.55 18.95 8.61
N THR A 95 6.77 19.86 9.17
CA THR A 95 5.37 19.63 9.55
C THR A 95 4.43 20.52 8.73
N ILE A 96 3.29 19.96 8.36
CA ILE A 96 2.27 20.55 7.50
C ILE A 96 1.02 20.78 8.34
N ASP A 97 0.70 22.05 8.53
CA ASP A 97 -0.54 22.47 9.18
C ASP A 97 -1.75 22.15 8.30
N ILE A 98 -2.68 21.34 8.81
CA ILE A 98 -3.91 20.96 8.11
C ILE A 98 -4.82 22.15 7.81
N GLU A 99 -4.75 23.23 8.60
CA GLU A 99 -5.56 24.44 8.39
C GLU A 99 -5.28 25.06 7.01
N LYS A 100 -4.07 24.87 6.46
CA LYS A 100 -3.70 25.40 5.14
C LYS A 100 -4.49 24.77 3.98
N PHE A 101 -5.03 23.58 4.16
CA PHE A 101 -5.81 22.91 3.14
C PHE A 101 -7.30 23.22 3.23
N GLY A 102 -7.79 23.72 4.36
CA GLY A 102 -9.22 23.84 4.63
C GLY A 102 -9.93 22.47 4.61
N THR A 103 -11.25 22.50 4.55
CA THR A 103 -12.12 21.31 4.68
C THR A 103 -12.62 20.74 3.36
N LYS A 104 -12.48 21.53 2.29
CA LYS A 104 -13.16 21.30 1.02
C LYS A 104 -12.21 20.72 -0.02
N ASN A 105 -11.74 19.50 0.23
CA ASN A 105 -10.73 18.87 -0.61
C ASN A 105 -11.25 17.62 -1.31
N LEU A 106 -10.67 17.32 -2.48
CA LEU A 106 -10.73 15.99 -3.09
C LEU A 106 -9.57 15.17 -2.54
N VAL A 107 -9.86 14.11 -1.79
CA VAL A 107 -8.82 13.34 -1.08
C VAL A 107 -8.82 11.88 -1.50
N PHE A 108 -7.66 11.42 -1.92
CA PHE A 108 -7.35 10.02 -2.14
C PHE A 108 -6.53 9.52 -0.95
N VAL A 109 -6.90 8.37 -0.38
CA VAL A 109 -6.17 7.79 0.77
C VAL A 109 -5.65 6.42 0.40
N ASP A 110 -4.33 6.25 0.35
CA ASP A 110 -3.73 4.93 0.24
C ASP A 110 -3.64 4.27 1.62
N GLU A 111 -3.85 2.95 1.65
CA GLU A 111 -3.90 2.13 2.86
C GLU A 111 -4.88 2.63 3.96
N GLY A 112 -6.06 3.16 3.61
CA GLY A 112 -6.96 3.87 4.54
C GLY A 112 -7.34 3.13 5.86
N HIS A 113 -7.44 1.81 5.82
CA HIS A 113 -7.65 0.93 6.98
C HIS A 113 -6.47 0.76 7.97
N LYS A 114 -5.19 1.05 7.60
CA LYS A 114 -4.04 0.93 8.51
C LYS A 114 -4.04 1.99 9.63
N GLY A 115 -5.11 2.79 9.73
CA GLY A 115 -5.38 3.71 10.83
C GLY A 115 -5.57 3.06 12.22
N SER A 116 -5.36 1.75 12.39
CA SER A 116 -5.27 1.10 13.70
C SER A 116 -4.08 1.57 14.55
N SER A 117 -3.17 2.38 14.00
CA SER A 117 -2.08 3.03 14.76
C SER A 117 -2.35 4.49 15.18
N GLY A 118 -3.55 5.05 15.07
CA GLY A 118 -3.80 6.32 15.78
C GLY A 118 -5.08 7.07 15.42
N LYS A 119 -5.80 7.50 16.46
CA LYS A 119 -6.88 8.50 16.41
C LYS A 119 -6.54 9.70 15.50
N LYS A 120 -5.25 10.08 15.46
CA LYS A 120 -4.70 11.17 14.64
C LYS A 120 -4.90 10.94 13.12
N TRP A 121 -4.80 9.69 12.66
CA TRP A 121 -5.02 9.31 11.26
C TRP A 121 -6.48 9.49 10.84
N ASN A 122 -7.41 9.07 11.70
CA ASN A 122 -8.83 9.24 11.41
C ASN A 122 -9.24 10.71 11.45
N TYR A 123 -8.72 11.44 12.45
CA TYR A 123 -8.92 12.87 12.60
C TYR A 123 -8.54 13.63 11.32
N PHE A 124 -7.29 13.50 10.84
CA PHE A 124 -6.84 14.26 9.68
C PHE A 124 -7.62 13.95 8.40
N ARG A 125 -7.95 12.69 8.15
CA ARG A 125 -8.75 12.33 6.96
C ARG A 125 -10.14 12.95 7.00
N ASN A 126 -10.76 12.98 8.17
CA ASN A 126 -12.10 13.54 8.34
C ASN A 126 -12.09 15.07 8.28
N GLU A 127 -11.12 15.72 8.92
CA GLU A 127 -10.99 17.18 8.89
C GLU A 127 -10.69 17.70 7.47
N LEU A 128 -9.77 17.05 6.75
CA LEU A 128 -9.42 17.46 5.38
C LEU A 128 -10.57 17.26 4.39
N THR A 129 -11.64 16.55 4.74
CA THR A 129 -12.71 16.16 3.80
C THR A 129 -14.12 16.46 4.29
N SER A 130 -14.28 17.22 5.38
CA SER A 130 -15.60 17.41 6.00
C SER A 130 -16.61 18.09 5.06
N ASP A 131 -16.15 18.99 4.18
CA ASP A 131 -16.95 19.62 3.11
C ASP A 131 -16.55 19.15 1.69
N GLY A 132 -15.76 18.07 1.62
CA GLY A 132 -15.10 17.62 0.41
C GLY A 132 -15.62 16.28 -0.11
N PHE A 133 -14.75 15.59 -0.85
CA PHE A 133 -15.01 14.25 -1.37
C PHE A 133 -13.79 13.37 -1.16
N LYS A 134 -14.00 12.12 -0.74
CA LYS A 134 -12.90 11.19 -0.50
C LYS A 134 -13.11 9.83 -1.12
N ILE A 135 -12.02 9.22 -1.59
CA ILE A 135 -11.95 7.82 -2.00
C ILE A 135 -10.78 7.19 -1.25
N GLU A 136 -11.06 6.06 -0.59
CA GLU A 136 -10.06 5.35 0.19
C GLU A 136 -9.77 3.97 -0.42
N TYR A 137 -8.49 3.62 -0.46
CA TYR A 137 -7.99 2.37 -1.02
C TYR A 137 -7.36 1.54 0.10
N SER A 138 -7.69 0.26 0.14
CA SER A 138 -7.26 -0.61 1.24
C SER A 138 -7.08 -2.05 0.78
N ALA A 139 -6.00 -2.68 1.27
CA ALA A 139 -5.75 -4.10 1.10
C ALA A 139 -6.00 -4.98 2.31
N THR A 140 -5.94 -4.44 3.52
CA THR A 140 -6.07 -5.21 4.76
C THR A 140 -7.38 -4.88 5.51
N PHE A 141 -8.34 -4.18 4.89
CA PHE A 141 -9.65 -3.90 5.52
C PHE A 141 -10.36 -5.17 6.00
N GLY A 142 -10.45 -6.20 5.15
CA GLY A 142 -11.10 -7.46 5.52
C GLY A 142 -10.42 -8.18 6.69
N GLN A 143 -9.09 -8.09 6.79
CA GLN A 143 -8.35 -8.65 7.92
C GLN A 143 -8.59 -7.86 9.21
N ALA A 144 -8.64 -6.53 9.12
CA ALA A 144 -8.94 -5.66 10.26
C ALA A 144 -10.33 -5.94 10.84
N VAL A 145 -11.36 -6.10 9.98
CA VAL A 145 -12.72 -6.44 10.42
C VAL A 145 -12.81 -7.87 10.97
N ALA A 146 -12.16 -8.83 10.32
CA ALA A 146 -12.18 -10.23 10.75
C ALA A 146 -11.51 -10.49 12.11
N SER A 147 -10.72 -9.54 12.63
CA SER A 147 -10.11 -9.63 13.96
C SER A 147 -11.12 -9.69 15.10
N GLY A 148 -12.38 -9.27 14.86
CA GLY A 148 -13.44 -9.26 15.87
C GLY A 148 -13.23 -8.24 17.01
N SER A 149 -12.18 -7.42 16.92
CA SER A 149 -11.90 -6.34 17.88
C SER A 149 -13.00 -5.27 17.84
N GLU A 150 -13.15 -4.52 18.94
CA GLU A 150 -14.08 -3.37 19.01
C GLU A 150 -13.77 -2.35 17.91
N GLU A 151 -12.48 -2.15 17.60
CA GLU A 151 -12.00 -1.31 16.51
C GLU A 151 -12.39 -1.86 15.13
N GLY A 152 -12.26 -3.17 14.92
CA GLY A 152 -12.72 -3.85 13.71
C GLY A 152 -14.23 -3.71 13.48
N GLN A 153 -15.04 -3.80 14.55
CA GLN A 153 -16.49 -3.57 14.47
C GLN A 153 -16.82 -2.11 14.14
N LYS A 154 -16.15 -1.14 14.76
CA LYS A 154 -16.31 0.29 14.42
C LYS A 154 -15.97 0.55 12.95
N LEU A 155 -14.85 0.03 12.46
CA LEU A 155 -14.47 0.11 11.06
C LEU A 155 -15.52 -0.52 10.13
N PHE A 156 -16.05 -1.68 10.50
CA PHE A 156 -17.12 -2.32 9.72
C PHE A 156 -18.38 -1.46 9.65
N HIS A 157 -18.81 -0.85 10.76
CA HIS A 157 -19.98 0.03 10.77
C HIS A 157 -19.76 1.33 9.99
N GLU A 158 -18.56 1.91 10.06
CA GLU A 158 -18.20 3.14 9.37
C GLU A 158 -18.07 2.94 7.85
N TYR A 159 -17.36 1.89 7.44
CA TYR A 159 -17.02 1.67 6.03
C TYR A 159 -17.94 0.70 5.30
N GLY A 160 -18.60 -0.23 5.99
CA GLY A 160 -19.33 -1.33 5.37
C GLY A 160 -20.45 -0.88 4.42
N LYS A 161 -21.02 0.31 4.64
CA LYS A 161 -22.05 0.91 3.77
C LYS A 161 -21.49 1.68 2.57
N SER A 162 -20.18 1.88 2.52
CA SER A 162 -19.49 2.76 1.57
C SER A 162 -18.49 2.02 0.69
N ILE A 163 -18.49 0.68 0.71
CA ILE A 163 -17.64 -0.15 -0.14
C ILE A 163 -18.19 -0.12 -1.56
N LEU A 164 -17.49 0.56 -2.47
CA LEU A 164 -17.84 0.62 -3.89
C LEU A 164 -17.38 -0.62 -4.66
N PHE A 165 -16.25 -1.20 -4.26
CA PHE A 165 -15.63 -2.33 -4.96
C PHE A 165 -14.80 -3.17 -4.00
N ASP A 166 -15.03 -4.48 -3.99
CA ASP A 166 -14.21 -5.44 -3.27
C ASP A 166 -13.61 -6.47 -4.24
N TYR A 167 -12.29 -6.53 -4.23
CA TYR A 167 -11.50 -7.49 -4.98
C TYR A 167 -10.46 -8.10 -4.05
N SER A 168 -10.92 -9.09 -3.29
CA SER A 168 -10.12 -9.77 -2.28
C SER A 168 -8.99 -10.62 -2.89
N TYR A 169 -8.04 -11.05 -2.04
CA TYR A 169 -6.94 -11.93 -2.50
C TYR A 169 -7.45 -13.25 -3.11
N ARG A 170 -8.63 -13.74 -2.69
CA ARG A 170 -9.25 -14.93 -3.26
C ARG A 170 -9.46 -14.78 -4.77
N PHE A 171 -10.13 -13.71 -5.20
CA PHE A 171 -10.38 -13.45 -6.61
C PHE A 171 -9.08 -13.15 -7.37
N PHE A 172 -8.21 -12.33 -6.79
CA PHE A 172 -6.88 -12.04 -7.36
C PHE A 172 -6.06 -13.31 -7.62
N PHE A 173 -6.15 -14.31 -6.73
CA PHE A 173 -5.50 -15.60 -6.91
C PHE A 173 -6.21 -16.50 -7.91
N GLU A 174 -7.55 -16.60 -7.86
CA GLU A 174 -8.36 -17.38 -8.79
C GLU A 174 -8.19 -16.90 -10.25
N ASP A 175 -8.00 -15.60 -10.46
CA ASP A 175 -7.74 -14.98 -11.78
C ASP A 175 -6.30 -15.18 -12.27
N GLY A 176 -5.42 -15.78 -11.47
CA GLY A 176 -4.05 -16.14 -11.86
C GLY A 176 -2.97 -15.13 -11.51
N TYR A 177 -3.31 -13.98 -10.92
CA TYR A 177 -2.34 -12.95 -10.50
C TYR A 177 -1.73 -13.21 -9.11
N GLY A 178 -2.37 -14.04 -8.29
CA GLY A 178 -1.89 -14.38 -6.97
C GLY A 178 -0.62 -15.23 -6.98
N LYS A 179 0.23 -15.04 -5.98
CA LYS A 179 1.47 -15.82 -5.84
C LYS A 179 1.12 -17.26 -5.47
N LYS A 180 1.65 -18.23 -6.23
CA LYS A 180 1.62 -19.65 -5.85
C LYS A 180 2.74 -19.90 -4.84
N TYR A 181 2.36 -20.24 -3.62
CA TYR A 181 3.26 -20.64 -2.55
C TYR A 181 2.78 -21.94 -1.91
N LYS A 182 3.70 -22.65 -1.23
CA LYS A 182 3.39 -23.82 -0.43
C LYS A 182 3.96 -23.62 0.96
N ILE A 183 3.12 -23.54 1.98
CA ILE A 183 3.59 -23.45 3.36
C ILE A 183 3.83 -24.87 3.88
N LEU A 184 5.05 -25.13 4.35
CA LEU A 184 5.38 -26.36 5.06
C LEU A 184 5.35 -26.08 6.56
N ASN A 185 4.25 -26.46 7.21
CA ASN A 185 4.11 -26.35 8.67
C ASN A 185 4.89 -27.49 9.34
N LEU A 186 6.16 -27.26 9.65
CA LEU A 186 7.01 -28.21 10.34
C LEU A 186 6.74 -28.15 11.85
N LYS A 187 6.25 -29.25 12.45
CA LYS A 187 6.15 -29.38 13.91
C LYS A 187 7.54 -29.70 14.48
N ASP A 188 8.16 -28.76 15.19
CA ASP A 188 9.56 -28.86 15.66
C ASP A 188 9.91 -30.17 16.39
N LYS A 189 8.98 -30.79 17.11
CA LYS A 189 9.21 -32.04 17.83
C LYS A 189 9.31 -33.29 16.94
N ALA A 190 8.94 -33.18 15.67
CA ALA A 190 8.86 -34.32 14.74
C ALA A 190 9.98 -34.37 13.69
N TYR A 191 10.85 -33.34 13.62
CA TYR A 191 11.86 -33.23 12.56
C TYR A 191 13.26 -33.05 13.16
N SER A 192 14.16 -33.97 12.83
CA SER A 192 15.59 -33.82 13.13
C SER A 192 16.20 -32.64 12.36
N ASP A 193 17.30 -32.11 12.88
CA ASP A 193 18.06 -31.05 12.20
C ASP A 193 18.48 -31.46 10.78
N GLU A 194 18.74 -32.74 10.56
CA GLU A 194 19.02 -33.31 9.24
C GLU A 194 17.88 -33.06 8.25
N ILE A 195 16.62 -33.28 8.66
CA ILE A 195 15.45 -33.04 7.80
C ILE A 195 15.29 -31.54 7.51
N LYS A 196 15.54 -30.68 8.50
CA LYS A 196 15.51 -29.22 8.30
C LYS A 196 16.54 -28.76 7.27
N HIS A 197 17.78 -29.24 7.37
CA HIS A 197 18.83 -28.96 6.39
C HIS A 197 18.48 -29.49 5.00
N LYS A 198 17.91 -30.69 4.91
CA LYS A 198 17.47 -31.27 3.64
C LYS A 198 16.38 -30.43 2.98
N LEU A 199 15.40 -29.96 3.74
CA LEU A 199 14.36 -29.06 3.23
C LEU A 199 14.94 -27.73 2.77
N MET A 200 15.88 -27.15 3.52
CA MET A 200 16.55 -25.92 3.13
C MET A 200 17.33 -26.11 1.81
N LEU A 201 18.07 -27.20 1.67
CA LEU A 201 18.81 -27.54 0.45
C LEU A 201 17.87 -27.72 -0.75
N VAL A 202 16.77 -28.45 -0.58
CA VAL A 202 15.77 -28.65 -1.65
C VAL A 202 15.16 -27.32 -2.09
N ASN A 203 14.83 -26.44 -1.15
CA ASN A 203 14.28 -25.12 -1.49
C ASN A 203 15.32 -24.22 -2.17
N LEU A 204 16.58 -24.26 -1.73
CA LEU A 204 17.68 -23.54 -2.39
C LEU A 204 17.89 -24.03 -3.82
N LEU A 205 17.89 -25.34 -4.05
CA LEU A 205 18.01 -25.92 -5.39
C LEU A 205 16.83 -25.52 -6.29
N SER A 206 15.61 -25.55 -5.76
CA SER A 206 14.41 -25.06 -6.46
C SER A 206 14.52 -23.57 -6.81
N PHE A 207 15.01 -22.75 -5.89
CA PHE A 207 15.28 -21.33 -6.14
C PHE A 207 16.30 -21.11 -7.25
N TYR A 208 17.42 -21.82 -7.18
CA TYR A 208 18.46 -21.75 -8.20
C TYR A 208 17.94 -22.13 -9.59
N GLN A 209 17.12 -23.19 -9.68
CA GLN A 209 16.48 -23.57 -10.94
C GLN A 209 15.57 -22.48 -11.48
N GLN A 210 14.75 -21.85 -10.64
CA GLN A 210 13.90 -20.73 -11.06
C GLN A 210 14.72 -19.55 -11.56
N LYS A 211 15.80 -19.20 -10.86
CA LYS A 211 16.74 -18.14 -11.26
C LYS A 211 17.42 -18.44 -12.59
N LYS A 212 17.84 -19.69 -12.79
CA LYS A 212 18.44 -20.13 -14.05
C LYS A 212 17.44 -19.99 -15.21
N ILE A 213 16.22 -20.52 -15.06
CA ILE A 213 15.16 -20.41 -16.09
C ILE A 213 14.84 -18.94 -16.39
N PHE A 214 14.74 -18.10 -15.37
CA PHE A 214 14.49 -16.67 -15.53
C PHE A 214 15.59 -15.97 -16.37
N ASN A 215 16.85 -16.29 -16.09
CA ASN A 215 17.99 -15.71 -16.82
C ASN A 215 18.11 -16.28 -18.24
N ASP A 216 17.91 -17.59 -18.41
CA ASP A 216 18.02 -18.29 -19.70
C ASP A 216 16.92 -17.83 -20.69
N ASN A 217 15.76 -17.37 -20.18
CA ASN A 217 14.61 -16.91 -20.99
C ASN A 217 14.32 -15.41 -20.79
N TYR A 218 15.36 -14.59 -20.60
CA TYR A 218 15.19 -13.18 -20.22
C TYR A 218 14.32 -12.35 -21.19
N ALA A 219 14.35 -12.66 -22.50
CA ALA A 219 13.50 -11.96 -23.47
C ALA A 219 12.01 -12.18 -23.20
N GLU A 220 11.60 -13.43 -22.98
CA GLU A 220 10.21 -13.79 -22.65
C GLU A 220 9.81 -13.20 -21.30
N THR A 221 10.72 -13.16 -20.32
CA THR A 221 10.39 -12.57 -19.01
C THR A 221 10.13 -11.08 -19.11
N GLN A 222 10.83 -10.34 -19.98
CA GLN A 222 10.54 -8.94 -20.25
C GLN A 222 9.20 -8.77 -21.00
N GLU A 223 8.92 -9.60 -22.00
CA GLU A 223 7.68 -9.52 -22.78
C GLU A 223 6.44 -9.73 -21.90
N TYR A 224 6.49 -10.71 -21.00
CA TYR A 224 5.40 -11.06 -20.09
C TYR A 224 5.48 -10.39 -18.71
N ASN A 225 6.36 -9.39 -18.51
CA ASN A 225 6.58 -8.70 -17.23
C ASN A 225 6.80 -9.63 -16.02
N ILE A 226 7.39 -10.80 -16.26
CA ILE A 226 7.72 -11.75 -15.19
C ILE A 226 8.83 -11.13 -14.35
N ALA A 227 8.60 -10.98 -13.06
CA ALA A 227 9.62 -10.45 -12.15
C ALA A 227 10.60 -11.55 -11.72
N GLU A 228 11.79 -11.10 -11.30
CA GLU A 228 12.83 -11.97 -10.80
C GLU A 228 12.31 -12.85 -9.63
N PRO A 229 12.57 -14.18 -9.66
CA PRO A 229 12.18 -15.07 -8.58
C PRO A 229 12.66 -14.57 -7.21
N LEU A 230 11.79 -14.65 -6.21
CA LEU A 230 12.08 -14.22 -4.84
C LEU A 230 12.01 -15.40 -3.87
N TRP A 231 13.03 -15.54 -3.04
CA TRP A 231 13.05 -16.48 -1.92
C TRP A 231 13.04 -15.72 -0.59
N VAL A 232 12.06 -16.01 0.26
CA VAL A 232 11.84 -15.32 1.53
C VAL A 232 11.84 -16.34 2.66
N PHE A 233 12.54 -16.01 3.75
CA PHE A 233 12.44 -16.72 5.02
C PHE A 233 11.46 -15.99 5.92
N LEU A 234 10.42 -16.70 6.37
CA LEU A 234 9.47 -16.18 7.35
C LEU A 234 9.77 -16.80 8.71
N GLY A 235 10.20 -15.96 9.66
CA GLY A 235 10.31 -16.32 11.07
C GLY A 235 8.97 -16.26 11.78
N SER A 236 8.82 -17.02 12.87
CA SER A 236 7.56 -17.12 13.65
C SER A 236 7.19 -15.87 14.48
N SER A 237 8.06 -14.86 14.55
CA SER A 237 7.86 -13.65 15.36
C SER A 237 7.96 -12.39 14.51
N VAL A 238 6.87 -11.62 14.46
CA VAL A 238 6.78 -10.31 13.78
C VAL A 238 7.30 -9.18 14.67
N ASN A 239 7.74 -9.45 15.91
CA ASN A 239 8.05 -8.46 16.94
C ASN A 239 9.53 -8.30 17.31
N GLN A 240 10.48 -8.82 16.52
CA GLN A 240 11.90 -8.52 16.77
C GLN A 240 12.40 -7.36 15.90
N ILE A 241 12.77 -6.29 16.59
CA ILE A 241 13.47 -5.11 16.09
C ILE A 241 14.62 -5.55 15.17
N ALA A 242 14.72 -4.91 14.01
CA ALA A 242 15.76 -5.12 13.02
C ALA A 242 17.16 -5.11 13.67
N GLY A 243 17.80 -6.28 13.75
CA GLY A 243 19.11 -6.44 14.36
C GLY A 243 19.49 -7.89 14.72
N GLY A 244 18.51 -8.78 14.85
CA GLY A 244 18.77 -10.22 15.08
C GLY A 244 18.93 -10.99 13.76
N HIS A 245 20.06 -11.68 13.59
CA HIS A 245 20.20 -12.67 12.51
C HIS A 245 19.13 -13.76 12.69
N PRO A 246 18.30 -14.07 11.67
CA PRO A 246 17.29 -15.12 11.81
C PRO A 246 17.99 -16.45 12.09
N THR A 247 17.71 -17.07 13.24
CA THR A 247 18.23 -18.41 13.53
C THR A 247 17.14 -19.45 13.30
N LEU A 248 17.55 -20.63 12.84
CA LEU A 248 16.70 -21.81 12.53
C LEU A 248 15.85 -22.31 13.73
N LYS A 249 16.01 -21.73 14.92
CA LYS A 249 15.31 -22.11 16.14
C LYS A 249 13.84 -21.67 16.18
N ASP A 250 13.47 -20.67 15.40
CA ASP A 250 12.17 -20.00 15.54
C ASP A 250 11.12 -20.45 14.52
N GLY A 251 11.04 -21.76 14.21
CA GLY A 251 10.00 -22.29 13.34
C GLY A 251 9.99 -21.62 11.95
N VAL A 252 11.05 -21.85 11.18
CA VAL A 252 11.20 -21.26 9.84
C VAL A 252 10.20 -21.91 8.88
N CYS A 253 9.29 -21.10 8.34
CA CYS A 253 8.47 -21.53 7.22
C CYS A 253 9.32 -21.49 5.95
N PHE A 254 9.62 -22.66 5.39
CA PHE A 254 10.21 -22.76 4.06
C PHE A 254 9.09 -22.81 3.02
N GLY A 255 8.91 -21.71 2.30
CA GLY A 255 8.11 -21.70 1.08
C GLY A 255 8.99 -21.98 -0.14
N PRO A 256 8.51 -22.73 -1.15
CA PRO A 256 9.14 -22.67 -2.46
C PRO A 256 9.11 -21.22 -2.94
N PRO A 257 10.10 -20.77 -3.73
CA PRO A 257 10.17 -19.40 -4.16
C PRO A 257 8.92 -19.04 -4.94
N ALA A 258 8.40 -17.84 -4.67
CA ALA A 258 7.18 -17.38 -5.29
C ALA A 258 7.43 -17.17 -6.78
N ARG A 259 6.64 -17.83 -7.63
CA ARG A 259 6.55 -17.45 -9.05
C ARG A 259 5.84 -16.11 -9.10
N LEU A 260 6.58 -15.05 -9.41
CA LEU A 260 6.04 -13.71 -9.59
C LEU A 260 5.63 -13.56 -11.06
N PHE A 261 4.35 -13.71 -11.33
CA PHE A 261 3.74 -13.18 -12.55
C PHE A 261 3.20 -11.80 -12.19
N TRP A 262 3.63 -10.75 -12.90
CA TRP A 262 3.03 -9.42 -12.81
C TRP A 262 2.50 -9.04 -14.18
#